data_AF-A0A447JPG3-F1
#
_entry.id   AF-A0A447JPG3-F1
#
_cell.length_a   1.000
_cell.length_b   1.000
_cell.length_c   1.000
_cell.angle_alpha   90.00
_cell.angle_beta   90.00
_cell.angle_gamma   90.00
#
_symmetry.space_group_name_H-M   'P 1'
#
loop_
_entity.id
_entity.type
_entity.pdbx_description
1 polymer ?
#
loop_
_entity_poly.entity_id
_entity_poly.type
_entity_poly.pdbx_seq_one_letter_code
_entity_poly.pdbx_strand_id
1 'polypeptide(L)'
;MCNEDIDHIIGYVDSKDLLNRVLANQSMALNSGVQIRNTLIVPDTLTLSEALESFKTAGEDFAVIMNEYALVVGIITLNDVMTTLMGDLVGQGLEEQIVARDENSWLVDGGTPIDDVMARAGYR
;
A
#
# COMPACT_ATOMS: atom_id res chain seq x y z
N MET A 1 14.93 4.46 2.64
CA MET A 1 16.29 4.81 3.13
C MET A 1 16.46 6.28 2.91
N CYS A 2 16.69 7.03 3.98
CA CYS A 2 16.89 8.47 3.89
C CYS A 2 18.21 8.86 4.55
N ASN A 3 18.84 9.93 4.07
CA ASN A 3 20.03 10.50 4.68
C ASN A 3 19.63 11.66 5.59
N GLU A 4 19.80 11.49 6.91
CA GLU A 4 19.52 12.51 7.94
C GLU A 4 18.03 12.87 8.10
N ASP A 5 17.35 13.29 7.03
CA ASP A 5 15.95 13.72 7.01
C ASP A 5 15.12 12.97 5.97
N ILE A 6 13.80 12.93 6.17
CA ILE A 6 12.86 12.19 5.30
C ILE A 6 12.89 12.67 3.84
N ASP A 7 13.19 13.95 3.62
CA ASP A 7 13.24 14.58 2.31
C ASP A 7 14.47 14.15 1.48
N HIS A 8 15.50 13.61 2.12
CA HIS A 8 16.72 13.15 1.45
C HIS A 8 16.66 11.64 1.18
N ILE A 9 15.86 11.25 0.20
CA ILE A 9 15.66 9.83 -0.14
C ILE A 9 16.85 9.31 -0.93
N ILE A 10 17.45 8.24 -0.40
CA ILE A 10 18.50 7.47 -1.08
C ILE A 10 17.86 6.36 -1.93
N GLY A 11 16.75 5.79 -1.47
CA GLY A 11 16.02 4.74 -2.16
C GLY A 11 15.28 3.79 -1.21
N TYR A 12 14.92 2.61 -1.69
CA TYR A 12 14.23 1.58 -0.91
C TYR A 12 14.91 0.20 -1.01
N VAL A 13 14.51 -0.70 -0.11
CA VAL A 13 15.03 -2.07 -0.02
C VAL A 13 13.85 -3.02 0.06
N ASP A 14 13.88 -4.10 -0.71
CA ASP A 14 12.84 -5.13 -0.65
C ASP A 14 13.02 -6.00 0.60
N SER A 15 11.92 -6.31 1.27
CA SER A 15 11.94 -7.16 2.47
C SER A 15 12.46 -8.57 2.17
N LYS A 16 12.24 -9.09 0.95
CA LYS A 16 12.76 -10.38 0.48
C LYS A 16 14.29 -10.39 0.48
N ASP A 17 14.92 -9.29 0.09
CA ASP A 17 16.38 -9.18 0.06
C ASP A 17 16.96 -9.18 1.47
N LEU A 18 16.28 -8.53 2.41
CA LEU A 18 16.64 -8.56 3.83
C LEU A 18 16.44 -9.97 4.43
N LEU A 19 15.31 -10.62 4.12
CA LEU A 19 15.04 -11.99 4.57
C LEU A 19 16.10 -12.98 4.08
N ASN A 20 16.46 -12.92 2.79
CA ASN A 20 17.49 -13.78 2.20
C ASN A 20 18.84 -13.63 2.91
N ARG A 21 19.20 -12.41 3.34
CA ARG A 21 20.43 -12.16 4.12
C ARG A 21 20.38 -12.77 5.50
N VAL A 22 19.26 -12.63 6.20
CA VAL A 22 19.06 -13.23 7.52
C VAL A 22 19.18 -14.75 7.42
N LEU A 23 18.55 -15.36 6.40
CA LEU A 23 18.66 -16.81 6.13
C LEU A 23 20.09 -17.23 5.78
N ALA A 24 20.87 -16.36 5.14
CA ALA A 24 22.26 -16.59 4.80
C ALA A 24 23.25 -16.26 5.94
N ASN A 25 22.78 -15.94 7.16
CA ASN A 25 23.59 -15.45 8.28
C ASN A 25 24.51 -14.26 7.92
N GLN A 26 24.06 -13.42 6.99
CA GLN A 26 24.79 -12.23 6.57
C GLN A 26 24.39 -11.03 7.44
N SER A 27 25.29 -10.06 7.53
CA SER A 27 25.03 -8.82 8.26
C SER A 27 23.84 -8.05 7.64
N MET A 28 22.94 -7.59 8.51
CA MET A 28 21.85 -6.68 8.16
C MET A 28 22.32 -5.22 7.97
N ALA A 29 23.61 -4.96 8.13
CA ALA A 29 24.20 -3.65 7.90
C ALA A 29 23.94 -3.21 6.44
N LEU A 30 23.14 -2.16 6.28
CA LEU A 30 22.64 -1.65 5.00
C LEU A 30 23.76 -1.11 4.08
N ASN A 31 24.85 -0.68 4.70
CA ASN A 31 26.11 -0.28 4.09
C ASN A 31 26.97 -1.47 3.59
N SER A 32 26.57 -2.72 3.85
CA SER A 32 27.34 -3.92 3.49
C SER A 32 26.70 -4.68 2.33
N GLY A 33 26.50 -4.00 1.19
CA GLY A 33 26.11 -4.62 -0.09
C GLY A 33 24.60 -4.88 -0.27
N VAL A 34 23.74 -4.21 0.50
CA VAL A 34 22.30 -4.23 0.22
C VAL A 34 22.07 -3.46 -1.08
N GLN A 35 21.38 -4.07 -2.04
CA GLN A 35 21.04 -3.39 -3.27
C GLN A 35 19.94 -2.38 -2.98
N ILE A 36 20.33 -1.11 -2.87
CA ILE A 36 19.38 0.00 -2.75
C ILE A 36 18.79 0.21 -4.13
N ARG A 37 17.47 0.08 -4.24
CA ARG A 37 16.73 0.36 -5.46
C ARG A 37 16.36 1.83 -5.51
N ASN A 38 16.46 2.41 -6.70
CA ASN A 38 16.09 3.79 -6.93
C ASN A 38 14.57 3.94 -6.82
N THR A 39 14.11 4.99 -6.16
CA THR A 39 12.67 5.22 -5.97
C THR A 39 12.13 6.13 -7.08
N LEU A 40 10.99 5.77 -7.65
CA LEU A 40 10.24 6.65 -8.55
C LEU A 40 9.72 7.86 -7.76
N ILE A 41 9.95 9.07 -8.27
CA ILE A 41 9.43 10.31 -7.68
C ILE A 41 8.23 10.78 -8.49
N VAL A 42 7.14 11.07 -7.81
CA VAL A 42 5.85 11.47 -8.39
C VAL A 42 5.38 12.78 -7.72
N PRO A 43 5.08 13.83 -8.48
CA PRO A 43 4.44 15.03 -7.96
C PRO A 43 3.06 14.77 -7.30
N ASP A 44 2.75 15.47 -6.22
CA ASP A 44 1.43 15.43 -5.55
C ASP A 44 0.29 16.01 -6.41
N THR A 45 0.64 16.74 -7.47
CA THR A 45 -0.31 17.30 -8.44
C THR A 45 -0.82 16.30 -9.48
N LEU A 46 -0.23 15.10 -9.57
CA LEU A 46 -0.60 14.09 -10.58
C LEU A 46 -1.92 13.40 -10.23
N THR A 47 -2.73 13.14 -11.25
CA THR A 47 -3.92 12.29 -11.13
C THR A 47 -3.52 10.81 -11.00
N LEU A 48 -4.43 9.97 -10.49
CA LEU A 48 -4.20 8.53 -10.37
C LEU A 48 -3.88 7.86 -11.72
N SER A 49 -4.51 8.32 -12.81
CA SER A 49 -4.24 7.81 -14.16
C SER A 49 -2.81 8.13 -14.62
N GLU A 50 -2.33 9.34 -14.35
CA GLU A 50 -0.96 9.75 -14.70
C GLU A 50 0.07 9.08 -13.77
N ALA A 51 -0.27 8.85 -12.50
CA ALA A 51 0.55 8.07 -11.58
C ALA A 51 0.68 6.61 -12.08
N LEU A 52 -0.41 6.00 -12.55
CA LEU A 52 -0.39 4.65 -13.15
C LEU A 52 0.53 4.60 -14.38
N GLU A 53 0.46 5.61 -15.25
CA GLU A 53 1.33 5.71 -16.42
C GLU A 53 2.81 5.89 -16.03
N SER A 54 3.07 6.66 -14.97
CA SER A 54 4.41 6.85 -14.41
C SER A 54 5.00 5.53 -13.90
N PHE A 55 4.22 4.74 -13.16
CA PHE A 55 4.62 3.40 -12.73
C PHE A 55 4.90 2.47 -13.90
N LYS A 56 3.99 2.44 -14.90
CA LYS A 56 4.15 1.60 -16.10
C LYS A 56 5.40 1.97 -16.92
N THR A 57 5.70 3.26 -17.02
CA THR A 57 6.86 3.76 -17.77
C THR A 57 8.16 3.49 -17.02
N ALA A 58 8.17 3.67 -15.71
CA ALA A 58 9.33 3.38 -14.87
C ALA A 58 9.60 1.87 -14.72
N GLY A 59 8.56 1.04 -14.82
CA GLY A 59 8.66 -0.39 -14.53
C GLY A 59 8.88 -0.68 -13.04
N GLU A 60 8.43 0.22 -12.18
CA GLU A 60 8.55 0.15 -10.73
C GLU A 60 7.15 0.07 -10.09
N ASP A 61 7.06 -0.49 -8.88
CA ASP A 61 5.78 -0.67 -8.16
C ASP A 61 5.68 0.23 -6.92
N PHE A 62 6.72 1.01 -6.64
CA PHE A 62 6.84 1.86 -5.47
C PHE A 62 7.29 3.27 -5.84
N ALA A 63 6.56 4.28 -5.36
CA ALA A 63 6.88 5.68 -5.58
C ALA A 63 6.78 6.51 -4.31
N VAL A 64 7.57 7.58 -4.27
CA VAL A 64 7.45 8.64 -3.28
C VAL A 64 6.74 9.83 -3.91
N ILE A 65 5.80 10.38 -3.16
CA ILE A 65 5.09 11.60 -3.51
C ILE A 65 5.85 12.81 -2.95
N MET A 66 6.20 13.74 -3.82
CA MET A 66 6.82 15.02 -3.48
C MET A 66 5.96 16.21 -3.89
N ASN A 67 6.02 17.29 -3.12
CA ASN A 67 5.44 18.58 -3.50
C ASN A 67 6.44 19.45 -4.28
N GLU A 68 6.03 20.67 -4.64
CA GLU A 68 6.83 21.62 -5.40
C GLU A 68 8.07 22.15 -4.67
N TYR A 69 8.13 21.99 -3.35
CA TYR A 69 9.26 22.38 -2.51
C TYR A 69 10.25 21.23 -2.29
N ALA A 70 10.11 20.12 -3.02
CA ALA A 70 10.89 18.90 -2.86
C ALA A 70 10.76 18.26 -1.47
N LEU A 71 9.61 18.47 -0.81
CA LEU A 71 9.29 17.83 0.47
C LEU A 71 8.46 16.58 0.25
N VAL A 72 8.73 15.56 1.04
CA VAL A 72 8.02 14.28 0.99
C VAL A 72 6.64 14.45 1.61
N VAL A 73 5.62 14.24 0.79
CA VAL A 73 4.22 14.22 1.23
C VAL A 73 3.83 12.82 1.70
N GLY A 74 4.33 11.79 1.01
CA GLY A 74 4.02 10.41 1.34
C GLY A 74 4.57 9.40 0.33
N ILE A 75 4.01 8.20 0.36
CA ILE A 75 4.36 7.09 -0.52
C ILE A 75 3.09 6.53 -1.16
N ILE A 76 3.24 5.93 -2.33
CA ILE A 76 2.16 5.25 -3.02
C ILE A 76 2.71 4.03 -3.75
N THR A 77 1.91 2.97 -3.82
CA THR A 77 2.26 1.76 -4.58
C THR A 77 1.37 1.62 -5.81
N LEU A 78 1.87 0.87 -6.80
CA LEU A 78 1.09 0.52 -7.98
C LEU A 78 -0.22 -0.20 -7.60
N ASN A 79 -0.19 -1.04 -6.56
CA ASN A 79 -1.38 -1.73 -6.06
C ASN A 79 -2.43 -0.75 -5.53
N ASP A 80 -2.03 0.28 -4.78
CA ASP A 80 -2.94 1.30 -4.27
C ASP A 80 -3.61 2.07 -5.42
N VAL A 81 -2.82 2.42 -6.45
CA VAL A 81 -3.36 3.08 -7.65
C VAL A 81 -4.33 2.16 -8.39
N MET A 82 -3.96 0.89 -8.63
CA MET A 82 -4.82 -0.06 -9.33
C MET A 82 -6.13 -0.31 -8.58
N THR A 83 -6.05 -0.57 -7.27
CA THR A 83 -7.24 -0.83 -6.43
C THR A 83 -8.14 0.39 -6.35
N THR A 84 -7.59 1.59 -6.23
CA THR A 84 -8.38 2.83 -6.20
C THR A 84 -9.06 3.09 -7.55
N LEU A 85 -8.39 2.82 -8.67
CA LEU A 85 -8.98 2.96 -10.01
C LEU A 85 -10.02 1.87 -10.32
N MET A 86 -9.80 0.64 -9.84
CA MET A 86 -10.74 -0.47 -10.00
C MET A 86 -11.93 -0.40 -9.05
N GLY A 87 -11.83 0.36 -7.96
CA GLY A 87 -12.88 0.51 -6.95
C GLY A 87 -13.28 -0.84 -6.33
N ASP A 88 -14.58 -1.07 -6.19
CA ASP A 88 -15.19 -2.27 -5.57
C ASP A 88 -15.01 -3.59 -6.36
N LEU A 89 -14.43 -3.57 -7.56
CA LEU A 89 -14.23 -4.78 -8.36
C LEU A 89 -13.17 -5.71 -7.75
N VAL A 90 -12.27 -5.16 -6.94
CA VAL A 90 -11.35 -5.92 -6.10
C VAL A 90 -11.76 -5.63 -4.66
N GLY A 91 -12.86 -6.24 -4.23
CA GLY A 91 -13.29 -6.22 -2.83
C GLY A 91 -12.07 -6.44 -1.94
N GLN A 92 -11.76 -5.44 -1.11
CA GLN A 92 -10.50 -5.28 -0.40
C GLN A 92 -10.26 -6.39 0.63
N GLY A 93 -10.16 -7.66 0.26
CA GLY A 93 -10.07 -8.75 1.24
C GLY A 93 -11.07 -8.58 2.40
N LEU A 94 -12.23 -7.98 2.13
CA LEU A 94 -13.30 -7.87 3.10
C LEU A 94 -13.78 -9.30 3.24
N GLU A 95 -13.27 -10.00 4.25
CA GLU A 95 -14.15 -10.93 4.95
C GLU A 95 -15.46 -10.16 5.13
N GLU A 96 -16.52 -10.65 4.49
CA GLU A 96 -17.83 -10.01 4.59
C GLU A 96 -18.07 -9.72 6.07
N GLN A 97 -18.20 -8.45 6.44
CA GLN A 97 -18.36 -8.07 7.85
C GLN A 97 -19.61 -8.71 8.47
N ILE A 98 -20.53 -9.18 7.62
CA ILE A 98 -21.76 -9.88 7.97
C ILE A 98 -21.91 -11.12 7.07
N VAL A 99 -21.59 -12.31 7.59
CA VAL A 99 -21.74 -13.60 6.89
C VAL A 99 -22.93 -14.37 7.47
N ALA A 100 -23.78 -14.95 6.62
CA ALA A 100 -24.82 -15.86 7.10
C ALA A 100 -24.17 -17.17 7.62
N ARG A 101 -24.38 -17.48 8.89
CA ARG A 101 -23.83 -18.69 9.53
C ARG A 101 -24.78 -19.87 9.41
N ASP A 102 -26.09 -19.62 9.51
CA ASP A 102 -27.17 -20.59 9.28
C ASP A 102 -28.47 -19.88 8.85
N GLU A 103 -29.57 -20.62 8.67
CA GLU A 103 -30.87 -20.07 8.23
C GLU A 103 -31.44 -18.98 9.15
N ASN A 104 -30.95 -18.88 10.39
CA ASN A 104 -31.44 -17.92 11.39
C ASN A 104 -30.33 -17.14 12.11
N SER A 105 -29.07 -17.25 11.70
CA SER A 105 -27.95 -16.61 12.38
C SER A 105 -26.90 -16.05 11.43
N TRP A 106 -26.28 -14.96 11.89
CA TRP A 106 -25.26 -14.21 11.16
C TRP A 106 -24.02 -14.09 12.04
N LEU A 107 -22.85 -14.24 11.44
CA LEU A 107 -21.56 -13.88 12.03
C LEU A 107 -21.26 -12.43 11.64
N VAL A 108 -21.11 -11.56 12.63
CA VAL A 108 -20.89 -10.13 12.43
C VAL A 108 -19.57 -9.73 13.08
N ASP A 109 -18.73 -8.99 12.37
CA ASP A 109 -17.51 -8.41 12.93
C ASP A 109 -17.89 -7.37 14.00
N GLY A 110 -17.20 -7.37 15.14
CA GLY A 110 -17.42 -6.42 16.22
C GLY A 110 -17.16 -4.96 15.83
N GLY A 111 -16.44 -4.70 14.74
CA GLY A 111 -16.25 -3.37 14.16
C GLY A 111 -17.39 -2.88 13.25
N THR A 112 -18.39 -3.72 12.96
CA THR A 112 -19.46 -3.40 12.00
C THR A 112 -20.37 -2.31 12.56
N PRO A 113 -20.60 -1.19 11.84
CA PRO A 113 -21.57 -0.17 12.25
C PRO A 113 -22.98 -0.75 12.43
N ILE A 114 -23.70 -0.26 13.45
CA ILE A 114 -25.06 -0.78 13.75
C ILE A 114 -26.05 -0.56 12.60
N ASP A 115 -25.87 0.51 11.82
CA ASP A 115 -26.73 0.84 10.68
C ASP A 115 -26.64 -0.24 9.58
N ASP A 116 -25.44 -0.78 9.34
CA ASP A 116 -25.21 -1.84 8.35
C ASP A 116 -25.82 -3.17 8.81
N VAL A 117 -25.72 -3.47 10.11
CA VAL A 117 -26.36 -4.66 10.72
C VAL A 117 -27.88 -4.58 10.58
N MET A 118 -28.47 -3.41 10.86
CA MET A 118 -29.91 -3.18 10.75
C MET A 118 -30.40 -3.32 9.30
N ALA A 119 -29.69 -2.69 8.35
CA ALA A 119 -29.99 -2.79 6.93
C ALA A 119 -29.96 -4.24 6.43
N ARG A 120 -28.97 -5.03 6.86
CA ARG A 120 -28.83 -6.43 6.47
C ARG A 120 -29.86 -7.35 7.14
N ALA A 121 -30.23 -7.06 8.39
CA ALA A 121 -31.25 -7.79 9.13
C ALA A 121 -32.70 -7.40 8.76
N GLY A 122 -32.89 -6.40 7.90
CA GLY A 122 -34.20 -5.97 7.42
C GLY A 122 -34.97 -5.08 8.41
N TYR A 123 -34.28 -4.51 9.40
CA TYR A 123 -34.85 -3.53 10.32
C TYR A 123 -34.49 -2.13 9.82
N ARG A 124 -35.50 -1.28 9.64
CA ARG A 124 -35.37 0.09 9.17
C ARG A 124 -35.56 1.07 10.31
#